data_AF-A0A924S0F1-F1
#
_entry.id   AF-A0A924S0F1-F1
#
_cell.length_a   1.000
_cell.length_b   1.000
_cell.length_c   1.000
_cell.angle_alpha   90.00
_cell.angle_beta   90.00
_cell.angle_gamma   90.00
#
_symmetry.space_group_name_H-M   'P 1'
#
loop_
_entity.id
_entity.type
_entity.pdbx_description
1 polymer ?
#
loop_
_entity_poly.entity_id
_entity_poly.type
_entity_poly.pdbx_seq_one_letter_code
_entity_poly.pdbx_strand_id
1 'polypeptide(L)'
;MSEIFRSLLLRYQNYFLEFYQLLEDKNITKSNELAQASMIRDFLGSLPEFADAFEIEMSISTKIDDLESIWTAQFNEDGFSVRAYTLDGLDELNEWYFHYHDDIKEYEGNLFTDGDWDLFLEEVAEIDDQGEKEVNVSFVFNV
;
A
#
# COMPACT_ATOMS: atom_id res chain seq x y z
N MET A 1 -5.85 12.11 -14.47
CA MET A 1 -6.56 12.02 -13.17
C MET A 1 -7.93 12.69 -13.25
N SER A 2 -9.02 11.92 -13.15
CA SER A 2 -10.37 12.48 -13.01
C SER A 2 -10.64 13.08 -11.63
N GLU A 3 -11.74 13.83 -11.51
CA GLU A 3 -12.23 14.41 -10.26
C GLU A 3 -12.58 13.33 -9.21
N ILE A 4 -13.05 12.16 -9.64
CA ILE A 4 -13.38 11.04 -8.73
C ILE A 4 -12.11 10.47 -8.15
N PHE A 5 -11.12 10.17 -9.00
CA PHE A 5 -9.81 9.69 -8.53
C PHE A 5 -9.19 10.69 -7.56
N ARG A 6 -9.17 11.98 -7.92
CA ARG A 6 -8.66 13.06 -7.06
C ARG A 6 -9.40 13.10 -5.72
N SER A 7 -10.72 12.96 -5.72
CA SER A 7 -11.52 12.96 -4.49
C SER A 7 -11.23 11.74 -3.62
N LEU A 8 -11.00 10.57 -4.20
CA LEU A 8 -10.66 9.35 -3.46
C LEU A 8 -9.24 9.44 -2.90
N LEU A 9 -8.29 9.94 -3.69
CA LEU A 9 -6.92 10.16 -3.24
C LEU A 9 -6.89 11.14 -2.06
N LEU A 10 -7.65 12.24 -2.13
CA LEU A 10 -7.81 13.19 -1.02
C LEU A 10 -8.47 12.53 0.21
N ARG A 11 -9.50 11.71 0.00
CA ARG A 11 -10.21 11.02 1.08
C ARG A 11 -9.27 10.07 1.83
N TYR A 12 -8.46 9.30 1.10
CA TYR A 12 -7.61 8.27 1.67
C TYR A 12 -6.16 8.72 1.90
N GLN A 13 -5.84 9.98 1.60
CA GLN A 13 -4.50 10.56 1.71
C GLN A 13 -3.87 10.31 3.08
N ASN A 14 -4.62 10.55 4.15
CA ASN A 14 -4.11 10.39 5.51
C ASN A 14 -3.75 8.93 5.81
N TYR A 15 -4.56 7.97 5.35
CA TYR A 15 -4.27 6.55 5.53
C TYR A 15 -3.00 6.13 4.76
N PHE A 16 -2.82 6.63 3.54
CA PHE A 16 -1.58 6.39 2.80
C PHE A 16 -0.37 7.01 3.52
N LEU A 17 -0.48 8.27 3.97
CA LEU A 17 0.60 8.93 4.71
C LEU A 17 0.96 8.17 6.00
N GLU A 18 -0.05 7.74 6.75
CA GLU A 18 0.12 6.94 7.98
C GLU A 18 0.77 5.60 7.68
N PHE A 19 0.34 4.93 6.60
CA PHE A 19 0.95 3.69 6.15
C PHE A 19 2.45 3.86 5.84
N TYR A 20 2.84 4.87 5.06
CA TYR A 20 4.26 5.14 4.78
C TYR A 20 5.05 5.56 6.02
N GLN A 21 4.45 6.33 6.93
CA GLN A 21 5.08 6.72 8.20
C GLN A 21 5.33 5.51 9.10
N LEU A 22 4.37 4.59 9.17
CA LEU A 22 4.49 3.38 9.95
C LEU A 22 5.68 2.52 9.50
N LEU A 23 5.98 2.48 8.21
CA LEU A 23 7.15 1.78 7.67
C LEU A 23 8.46 2.46 8.05
N GLU A 24 8.51 3.79 7.99
CA GLU A 24 9.67 4.56 8.46
C GLU A 24 9.94 4.29 9.95
N ASP A 25 8.89 4.24 10.77
CA ASP A 25 8.98 4.05 12.22
C ASP A 25 9.37 2.61 12.60
N LYS A 26 8.87 1.62 11.84
CA LYS A 26 9.12 0.19 12.07
C LYS A 26 10.54 -0.25 11.75
N ASN A 27 11.30 0.53 10.96
CA ASN A 27 12.65 0.21 10.54
C ASN A 27 12.79 -1.20 9.89
N ILE A 28 11.70 -1.72 9.30
CA ILE A 28 11.64 -3.02 8.61
C ILE A 28 12.19 -2.97 7.18
N THR A 29 12.50 -1.77 6.69
CA THR A 29 12.98 -1.47 5.34
C THR A 29 14.48 -1.17 5.33
N LYS A 30 15.18 -1.55 4.28
CA LYS A 30 16.60 -1.19 4.11
C LYS A 30 16.75 0.32 3.90
N SER A 31 17.93 0.88 4.18
CA SER A 31 18.15 2.33 4.11
C SER A 31 17.86 2.97 2.74
N ASN A 32 18.00 2.21 1.64
CA ASN A 32 17.63 2.65 0.29
C ASN A 32 16.11 2.69 0.08
N GLU A 33 15.38 1.75 0.68
CA GLU A 33 13.92 1.66 0.63
C GLU A 33 13.26 2.72 1.51
N LEU A 34 13.86 3.05 2.67
CA LEU A 34 13.44 4.19 3.52
C LEU A 34 13.45 5.52 2.75
N ALA A 35 14.46 5.75 1.92
CA ALA A 35 14.55 6.96 1.12
C ALA A 35 13.39 7.06 0.10
N GLN A 36 12.99 5.94 -0.50
CA GLN A 36 11.86 5.88 -1.43
C GLN A 36 10.53 6.08 -0.70
N ALA A 37 10.34 5.44 0.46
CA ALA A 37 9.15 5.63 1.29
C ALA A 37 8.93 7.12 1.65
N SER A 38 10.01 7.82 2.04
CA SER A 38 9.97 9.25 2.32
C SER A 38 9.61 10.09 1.09
N MET A 39 10.19 9.78 -0.08
CA MET A 39 9.87 10.47 -1.33
C MET A 39 8.39 10.28 -1.71
N ILE A 40 7.85 9.09 -1.53
CA ILE A 40 6.44 8.79 -1.80
C ILE A 40 5.54 9.55 -0.81
N ARG A 41 5.88 9.56 0.48
CA ARG A 41 5.14 10.33 1.50
C ARG A 41 5.08 11.81 1.14
N ASP A 42 6.22 12.40 0.76
CA ASP A 42 6.30 13.82 0.40
C ASP A 42 5.50 14.12 -0.89
N PHE A 43 5.54 13.21 -1.87
CA PHE A 43 4.73 13.30 -3.09
C PHE A 43 3.22 13.24 -2.77
N LEU A 44 2.79 12.28 -1.96
CA LEU A 44 1.39 12.16 -1.55
C LEU A 44 0.95 13.33 -0.66
N GLY A 45 1.82 13.85 0.19
CA GLY A 45 1.55 14.97 1.09
C GLY A 45 1.41 16.32 0.36
N SER A 46 2.17 16.51 -0.71
CA SER A 46 2.03 17.68 -1.59
C SER A 46 0.84 17.59 -2.57
N LEU A 47 0.23 16.40 -2.67
CA LEU A 47 -0.77 15.99 -3.65
C LEU A 47 -0.26 16.13 -5.10
N PRO A 48 -0.69 15.25 -6.01
CA PRO A 48 -0.29 15.27 -7.42
C PRO A 48 -0.97 16.42 -8.20
N GLU A 49 -0.92 17.66 -7.71
CA GLU A 49 -1.32 18.84 -8.49
C GLU A 49 -0.43 19.05 -9.72
N PHE A 50 0.67 18.28 -9.88
CA PHE A 50 1.74 18.54 -10.84
C PHE A 50 2.23 17.34 -11.67
N ALA A 51 1.69 16.13 -11.49
CA ALA A 51 2.18 14.95 -12.21
C ALA A 51 1.21 14.51 -13.32
N ASP A 52 1.65 14.62 -14.59
CA ASP A 52 0.90 14.13 -15.75
C ASP A 52 0.93 12.59 -15.86
N ALA A 53 1.97 11.95 -15.30
CA ALA A 53 2.13 10.51 -15.17
C ALA A 53 2.94 10.20 -13.91
N PHE A 54 2.58 9.15 -13.18
CA PHE A 54 3.35 8.66 -12.04
C PHE A 54 3.04 7.20 -11.79
N GLU A 55 3.98 6.49 -11.17
CA GLU A 55 3.81 5.12 -10.73
C GLU A 55 4.43 4.97 -9.35
N ILE A 56 3.59 4.60 -8.40
CA ILE A 56 3.96 4.27 -7.03
C ILE A 56 3.51 2.85 -6.81
N GLU A 57 4.43 1.96 -6.45
CA GLU A 57 4.08 0.63 -5.98
C GLU A 57 4.83 0.35 -4.68
N MET A 58 4.13 -0.31 -3.77
CA MET A 58 4.70 -0.87 -2.58
C MET A 58 4.23 -2.31 -2.44
N SER A 59 5.15 -3.19 -2.05
CA SER A 59 4.82 -4.53 -1.61
C SER A 59 5.62 -4.87 -0.35
N ILE A 60 4.91 -5.30 0.69
CA ILE A 60 5.47 -5.89 1.91
C ILE A 60 5.08 -7.35 1.90
N SER A 61 6.03 -8.23 2.18
CA SER A 61 5.78 -9.65 2.40
C SER A 61 6.41 -10.07 3.71
N THR A 62 5.68 -10.91 4.46
CA THR A 62 6.20 -11.57 5.65
C THR A 62 6.01 -13.06 5.51
N LYS A 63 7.02 -13.84 5.88
CA LYS A 63 6.98 -15.29 5.83
C LYS A 63 7.24 -15.92 7.19
N ILE A 64 6.38 -16.87 7.56
CA ILE A 64 6.50 -17.71 8.75
C ILE A 64 6.24 -19.15 8.31
N ASP A 65 7.24 -20.03 8.43
CA ASP A 65 7.19 -21.39 7.88
C ASP A 65 6.76 -21.38 6.40
N ASP A 66 5.61 -21.99 6.08
CA ASP A 66 5.02 -22.07 4.74
C ASP A 66 3.90 -21.03 4.50
N LEU A 67 3.63 -20.15 5.47
CA LEU A 67 2.64 -19.08 5.36
C LEU A 67 3.31 -17.77 4.94
N GLU A 68 2.89 -17.22 3.81
CA GLU A 68 3.34 -15.93 3.29
C GLU A 68 2.18 -14.93 3.27
N SER A 69 2.29 -13.84 4.03
CA SER A 69 1.34 -12.73 4.01
C SER A 69 1.91 -11.58 3.21
N ILE A 70 1.12 -11.02 2.30
CA ILE A 70 1.54 -9.98 1.37
C ILE A 70 0.56 -8.83 1.42
N TRP A 71 1.08 -7.60 1.54
CA TRP A 71 0.34 -6.36 1.48
C TRP A 71 0.90 -5.51 0.34
N THR A 72 0.04 -5.08 -0.58
CA THR A 72 0.43 -4.27 -1.75
C THR A 72 -0.41 -3.01 -1.84
N ALA A 73 0.23 -1.91 -2.21
CA ALA A 73 -0.43 -0.65 -2.55
C ALA A 73 0.18 -0.09 -3.84
N GLN A 74 -0.65 0.17 -4.84
CA GLN A 74 -0.27 0.63 -6.17
C GLN A 74 -1.08 1.88 -6.51
N PHE A 75 -0.42 2.90 -7.05
CA PHE A 75 -1.02 4.17 -7.45
C PHE A 75 -0.40 4.62 -8.76
N ASN A 76 -1.23 5.02 -9.71
CA ASN A 76 -0.78 5.62 -10.95
C ASN A 76 -1.83 6.62 -11.47
N GLU A 77 -1.64 7.15 -12.68
CA GLU A 77 -2.59 8.08 -13.30
C GLU A 77 -3.98 7.49 -13.54
N ASP A 78 -4.07 6.17 -13.67
CA ASP A 78 -5.27 5.40 -14.00
C ASP A 78 -6.03 4.94 -12.76
N GLY A 79 -5.48 5.15 -11.56
CA GLY A 79 -6.18 4.88 -10.31
C GLY A 79 -5.28 4.31 -9.22
N PHE A 80 -5.87 3.48 -8.37
CA PHE A 80 -5.14 2.86 -7.27
C PHE A 80 -5.70 1.51 -6.87
N SER A 81 -4.84 0.69 -6.29
CA SER A 81 -5.08 -0.70 -5.95
C SER A 81 -4.41 -1.00 -4.62
N VAL A 82 -5.17 -1.49 -3.66
CA VAL A 82 -4.66 -1.94 -2.36
C VAL A 82 -5.12 -3.37 -2.16
N ARG A 83 -4.21 -4.26 -1.80
CA ARG A 83 -4.52 -5.69 -1.59
C ARG A 83 -3.78 -6.19 -0.37
N ALA A 84 -4.41 -7.09 0.36
CA ALA A 84 -3.71 -7.95 1.28
C ALA A 84 -4.16 -9.39 1.09
N TYR A 85 -3.20 -10.31 1.07
CA TYR A 85 -3.50 -11.71 0.86
C TYR A 85 -2.49 -12.62 1.54
N THR A 86 -2.92 -13.84 1.84
CA THR A 86 -2.09 -14.88 2.44
C THR A 86 -2.02 -16.09 1.53
N LEU A 87 -0.83 -16.66 1.38
CA LEU A 87 -0.58 -17.93 0.71
C LEU A 87 -0.15 -18.93 1.78
N ASP A 88 -0.90 -20.02 1.94
CA ASP A 88 -0.36 -21.21 2.59
C ASP A 88 0.35 -22.08 1.54
N GLY A 89 1.33 -22.90 1.92
CA GLY A 89 2.09 -23.76 0.98
C GLY A 89 1.26 -24.74 0.12
N LEU A 90 -0.08 -24.70 0.20
CA LEU A 90 -1.06 -25.42 -0.62
C LEU A 90 -1.87 -24.52 -1.56
N ASP A 91 -1.49 -23.25 -1.69
CA ASP A 91 -2.12 -22.18 -2.50
C ASP A 91 -3.53 -21.75 -2.02
N GLU A 92 -3.92 -22.00 -0.76
CA GLU A 92 -5.15 -21.39 -0.24
C GLU A 92 -4.94 -19.88 -0.07
N LEU A 93 -5.65 -19.12 -0.90
CA LEU A 93 -5.61 -17.66 -0.91
C LEU A 93 -6.76 -17.11 -0.08
N ASN A 94 -6.45 -16.48 1.04
CA ASN A 94 -7.35 -15.49 1.64
C ASN A 94 -6.92 -14.12 1.13
N GLU A 95 -7.79 -13.46 0.38
CA GLU A 95 -7.50 -12.18 -0.24
C GLU A 95 -8.62 -11.18 0.04
N TRP A 96 -8.20 -9.94 0.27
CA TRP A 96 -9.05 -8.80 0.11
C TRP A 96 -8.34 -7.71 -0.69
N TYR A 97 -9.14 -6.92 -1.41
CA TYR A 97 -8.63 -5.88 -2.28
C TYR A 97 -9.60 -4.69 -2.39
N PHE A 98 -9.04 -3.56 -2.76
CA PHE A 98 -9.73 -2.36 -3.15
C PHE A 98 -9.08 -1.78 -4.40
N HIS A 99 -9.82 -1.77 -5.49
CA HIS A 99 -9.39 -1.19 -6.75
C HIS A 99 -10.30 -0.04 -7.15
N TYR A 100 -9.68 1.06 -7.56
CA TYR A 100 -10.34 2.12 -8.29
C TYR A 100 -9.65 2.28 -9.64
N HIS A 101 -10.44 2.18 -10.70
CA HIS A 101 -9.99 2.36 -12.07
C HIS A 101 -10.68 3.60 -12.68
N ASP A 102 -9.89 4.58 -13.09
CA ASP A 102 -10.38 5.88 -13.56
C ASP A 102 -11.02 5.80 -14.95
N ASP A 103 -10.50 4.90 -15.79
CA ASP A 103 -10.93 4.69 -17.18
C ASP A 103 -12.34 4.10 -17.28
N ILE A 104 -12.64 3.13 -16.42
CA ILE A 104 -13.96 2.47 -16.33
C ILE A 104 -14.87 3.13 -15.28
N LYS A 105 -14.32 3.96 -14.38
CA LYS A 105 -15.03 4.55 -13.23
C LYS A 105 -15.70 3.49 -12.35
N GLU A 106 -15.13 2.30 -12.32
CA GLU A 106 -15.63 1.18 -11.54
C GLU A 106 -14.77 0.98 -10.31
N TYR A 107 -15.44 0.52 -9.26
CA TYR A 107 -14.82 -0.02 -8.07
C TYR A 107 -14.89 -1.54 -8.20
N GLU A 108 -13.76 -2.21 -8.06
CA GLU A 108 -13.77 -3.64 -7.79
C GLU A 108 -13.35 -3.84 -6.33
N GLY A 109 -14.19 -4.57 -5.57
CA GLY A 109 -13.98 -4.85 -4.14
C GLY A 109 -14.99 -4.16 -3.21
N ASN A 110 -14.86 -4.43 -1.91
CA ASN A 110 -15.64 -3.72 -0.89
C ASN A 110 -15.11 -2.29 -0.78
N LEU A 111 -15.98 -1.28 -0.80
CA LEU A 111 -15.60 0.11 -0.52
C LEU A 111 -14.94 0.15 0.86
N PHE A 112 -13.65 0.48 0.90
CA PHE A 112 -12.93 0.63 2.16
C PHE A 112 -13.61 1.68 3.02
N THR A 113 -14.20 1.20 4.11
CA THR A 113 -14.62 2.03 5.23
C THR A 113 -13.39 2.45 6.02
N ASP A 114 -13.55 3.48 6.84
CA ASP A 114 -12.49 3.94 7.74
C ASP A 114 -11.99 2.78 8.63
N GLY A 115 -12.87 1.85 9.03
CA GLY A 115 -12.50 0.68 9.82
C GLY A 115 -11.72 -0.41 9.05
N ASP A 116 -11.89 -0.52 7.73
CA ASP A 116 -11.10 -1.45 6.92
C ASP A 116 -9.65 -0.93 6.77
N TRP A 117 -9.50 0.40 6.67
CA TRP A 117 -8.21 1.06 6.69
C TRP A 117 -7.49 0.90 8.03
N ASP A 118 -8.21 1.08 9.13
CA ASP A 118 -7.67 0.89 10.47
C ASP A 118 -7.16 -0.55 10.64
N LEU A 119 -7.94 -1.56 10.19
CA LEU A 119 -7.52 -2.97 10.24
C LEU A 119 -6.26 -3.23 9.41
N PHE A 120 -6.18 -2.71 8.19
CA PHE A 120 -4.98 -2.85 7.35
C PHE A 120 -3.74 -2.24 8.02
N LEU A 121 -3.89 -1.02 8.57
CA LEU A 121 -2.79 -0.35 9.26
C LEU A 121 -2.39 -1.11 10.52
N GLU A 122 -3.34 -1.68 11.28
CA GLU A 122 -3.07 -2.56 12.42
C GLU A 122 -2.29 -3.81 12.00
N GLU A 123 -2.67 -4.49 10.92
CA GLU A 123 -1.96 -5.69 10.42
C GLU A 123 -0.51 -5.36 10.05
N VAL A 124 -0.29 -4.25 9.35
CA VAL A 124 1.07 -3.79 9.00
C VAL A 124 1.83 -3.36 10.25
N ALA A 125 1.14 -2.75 11.23
CA ALA A 125 1.69 -2.39 12.54
C ALA A 125 2.08 -3.61 13.38
N GLU A 126 1.57 -4.80 13.10
CA GLU A 126 1.96 -6.04 13.78
C GLU A 126 3.19 -6.71 13.17
N ILE A 127 3.68 -6.22 12.03
CA ILE A 127 4.95 -6.68 11.44
C ILE A 127 6.08 -6.29 12.40
N ASP A 128 6.79 -7.31 12.91
CA ASP A 128 7.89 -7.15 13.87
C ASP A 128 9.18 -7.70 13.25
N ASP A 129 10.24 -6.89 13.30
CA ASP A 129 11.62 -7.23 12.92
C ASP A 129 12.24 -8.22 13.93
N GLN A 130 11.77 -8.25 15.19
CA GLN A 130 12.44 -8.97 16.27
C GLN A 130 12.00 -10.44 16.44
N GLY A 131 11.35 -11.04 15.44
CA GLY A 131 10.78 -12.39 15.48
C GLY A 131 11.43 -13.41 14.54
N GLU A 132 10.77 -14.56 14.37
CA GLU A 132 11.15 -15.63 13.42
C GLU A 132 10.71 -15.34 11.97
N LYS A 133 10.20 -14.13 11.69
CA LYS A 133 9.56 -13.79 10.41
C LYS A 133 10.60 -13.22 9.44
N GLU A 134 10.63 -13.73 8.21
CA GLU A 134 11.36 -13.06 7.12
C GLU A 134 10.49 -11.93 6.57
N VAL A 135 10.96 -10.68 6.63
CA VAL A 135 10.26 -9.51 6.10
C VAL A 135 10.98 -9.02 4.84
N ASN A 136 10.27 -8.89 3.72
CA ASN A 136 10.77 -8.22 2.53
C ASN A 136 9.86 -7.05 2.19
N VAL A 137 10.46 -5.90 1.89
CA VAL A 137 9.76 -4.71 1.43
C VAL A 137 10.34 -4.29 0.09
N SER A 138 9.49 -3.79 -0.80
CA SER A 138 9.89 -3.27 -2.10
C SER A 138 9.06 -2.04 -2.46
N PHE A 139 9.71 -1.11 -3.16
CA PHE A 139 9.11 0.14 -3.60
C PHE A 139 9.44 0.41 -5.06
N VAL A 140 8.45 0.90 -5.81
CA VAL A 140 8.60 1.54 -7.10
C VAL A 140 8.14 2.98 -6.94
N PHE A 141 8.95 3.92 -7.43
CA PHE A 141 8.60 5.33 -7.44
C PHE A 141 9.12 5.98 -8.73
N ASN A 142 8.21 6.26 -9.65
CA ASN A 142 8.46 6.94 -10.91
C ASN A 142 7.54 8.16 -10.99
N VAL A 143 8.11 9.36 -11.10
CA VAL A 143 7.41 10.65 -11.27
C VAL A 143 8.17 11.49 -12.28
#